data_AF-A0A449I675-F1
#
_entry.id   AF-A0A449I675-F1
#
_cell.length_a   1.000
_cell.length_b   1.000
_cell.length_c   1.000
_cell.angle_alpha   90.00
_cell.angle_beta   90.00
_cell.angle_gamma   90.00
#
_symmetry.space_group_name_H-M   'P 1'
#
loop_
_entity.id
_entity.type
_entity.pdbx_description
1 polymer ?
#
loop_
_entity_poly.entity_id
_entity_poly.type
_entity_poly.pdbx_seq_one_letter_code
_entity_poly.pdbx_strand_id
1 'polypeptide(L)'
;MNYRNINDLNEIILKRLYILPRDFDLIVGIPRSGMFPANLLALYLNRPVTDLDSFRNGHIYKSGERGQFFDMHRFKKILVVDDSVATGSALNKCKELLKELQGDFDISYCVVYAAPEKTNLVDYYFEAVPLPRYFQWNIMNHTGIRKACFDIDGVLCVDPTPEENDDGERYRQFLLNAKPLFIPGAPIGTLVTSRLEKYRPETEAWLAKHHVKYNKLVMLDLPDMAARRRANCHASFKAKEFASSMNYMLFVESNLSQAIEINHLTKKPVLCTENFRMIYDSKSLLYNLKSGQSLPRVRNFLLDIRNYIRRMTGKE
;
A
#
# COMPACT_ATOMS: atom_id res chain seq x y z
N MET A 1 3.62 -6.18 -10.73
CA MET A 1 3.07 -5.78 -9.43
C MET A 1 1.56 -5.58 -9.56
N ASN A 2 0.76 -6.18 -8.67
CA ASN A 2 -0.70 -6.03 -8.70
C ASN A 2 -1.10 -4.94 -7.69
N TYR A 3 -1.27 -3.71 -8.15
CA TYR A 3 -1.61 -2.58 -7.29
C TYR A 3 -3.11 -2.27 -7.39
N ARG A 4 -3.74 -1.92 -6.27
CA ARG A 4 -5.10 -1.36 -6.22
C ARG A 4 -5.13 -0.10 -5.36
N ASN A 5 -5.80 0.92 -5.84
CA ASN A 5 -6.07 2.15 -5.10
C ASN A 5 -7.51 2.17 -4.56
N ILE A 6 -7.88 3.26 -3.88
CA ILE A 6 -9.23 3.46 -3.33
C ILE A 6 -10.31 3.43 -4.43
N ASN A 7 -10.02 4.00 -5.60
CA ASN A 7 -10.96 4.00 -6.72
C ASN A 7 -11.21 2.58 -7.23
N ASP A 8 -10.14 1.79 -7.43
CA ASP A 8 -10.25 0.39 -7.86
C ASP A 8 -11.07 -0.45 -6.86
N LEU A 9 -10.91 -0.18 -5.55
CA LEU A 9 -11.69 -0.83 -4.49
C LEU A 9 -13.17 -0.48 -4.60
N ASN A 10 -13.48 0.79 -4.82
CA ASN A 10 -14.86 1.21 -4.91
C ASN A 10 -15.54 0.69 -6.19
N GLU A 11 -14.85 0.78 -7.32
CA GLU A 11 -15.34 0.29 -8.61
C GLU A 11 -15.63 -1.21 -8.59
N ILE A 12 -14.73 -2.02 -8.03
CA ILE A 12 -14.96 -3.46 -7.98
C ILE A 12 -16.13 -3.81 -7.05
N ILE A 13 -16.29 -3.10 -5.93
CA ILE A 13 -17.43 -3.25 -5.03
C ILE A 13 -18.72 -2.97 -5.79
N LEU A 14 -18.83 -1.81 -6.46
CA LEU A 14 -20.03 -1.44 -7.22
C LEU A 14 -20.32 -2.43 -8.34
N LYS A 15 -19.30 -2.82 -9.11
CA LYS A 15 -19.43 -3.75 -10.24
C LYS A 15 -19.93 -5.13 -9.82
N ARG A 16 -19.55 -5.60 -8.64
CA ARG A 16 -19.90 -6.95 -8.15
C ARG A 16 -20.79 -6.95 -6.92
N LEU A 17 -21.44 -5.84 -6.59
CA LEU A 17 -22.33 -5.74 -5.43
C LEU A 17 -23.45 -6.80 -5.45
N TYR A 18 -23.84 -7.26 -6.64
CA TYR A 18 -24.84 -8.30 -6.86
C TYR A 18 -24.49 -9.67 -6.25
N ILE A 19 -23.23 -9.94 -5.88
CA ILE A 19 -22.86 -11.22 -5.26
C ILE A 19 -23.36 -11.34 -3.81
N LEU A 20 -23.68 -10.21 -3.17
CA LEU A 20 -24.12 -10.16 -1.79
C LEU A 20 -25.65 -10.24 -1.72
N PRO A 21 -26.20 -11.15 -0.89
CA PRO A 21 -27.60 -11.10 -0.48
C PRO A 21 -27.96 -9.73 0.11
N ARG A 22 -29.22 -9.32 -0.05
CA ARG A 22 -29.74 -8.02 0.42
C ARG A 22 -30.34 -8.08 1.82
N ASP A 23 -30.36 -9.26 2.44
CA ASP A 23 -30.99 -9.55 3.72
C ASP A 23 -29.99 -9.65 4.88
N PHE A 24 -28.74 -9.22 4.69
CA PHE A 24 -27.86 -8.97 5.83
C PHE A 24 -28.42 -7.86 6.71
N ASP A 25 -28.38 -8.05 8.01
CA ASP A 25 -28.91 -7.10 8.98
C ASP A 25 -27.83 -6.11 9.45
N LEU A 26 -26.56 -6.55 9.52
CA LEU A 26 -25.42 -5.77 10.02
C LEU A 26 -24.13 -6.04 9.24
N ILE A 27 -23.36 -5.00 8.99
CA ILE A 27 -22.00 -5.10 8.46
C ILE A 27 -20.98 -4.92 9.59
N VAL A 28 -20.02 -5.83 9.71
CA VAL A 28 -18.97 -5.77 10.72
C VAL A 28 -17.62 -5.64 10.03
N GLY A 29 -16.96 -4.49 10.16
CA GLY A 29 -15.62 -4.30 9.59
C GLY A 29 -14.53 -4.83 10.51
N ILE A 30 -13.50 -5.47 9.94
CA ILE A 30 -12.28 -5.84 10.67
C ILE A 30 -11.31 -4.65 10.69
N PRO A 31 -10.97 -4.09 11.86
CA PRO A 31 -10.03 -2.98 11.93
C PRO A 31 -8.60 -3.38 11.52
N ARG A 32 -7.83 -2.50 10.87
CA ARG A 32 -8.19 -1.13 10.43
C ARG A 32 -8.67 -1.09 8.97
N SER A 33 -8.02 -1.83 8.07
CA SER A 33 -8.24 -1.70 6.63
C SER A 33 -9.61 -2.21 6.18
N GLY A 34 -10.13 -3.28 6.79
CA GLY A 34 -11.46 -3.82 6.54
C GLY A 34 -12.63 -2.88 6.87
N MET A 35 -12.41 -1.89 7.75
CA MET A 35 -13.43 -0.88 8.06
C MET A 35 -13.79 -0.03 6.84
N PHE A 36 -12.85 0.24 5.94
CA PHE A 36 -13.11 1.08 4.78
C PHE A 36 -14.12 0.43 3.81
N PRO A 37 -13.90 -0.81 3.31
CA PRO A 37 -14.90 -1.49 2.50
C PRO A 37 -16.18 -1.84 3.27
N ALA A 38 -16.11 -2.12 4.58
CA ALA A 38 -17.33 -2.30 5.39
C ALA A 38 -18.24 -1.07 5.34
N ASN A 39 -17.70 0.14 5.50
CA ASN A 39 -18.48 1.37 5.41
C ASN A 39 -19.11 1.57 4.03
N LEU A 40 -18.36 1.30 2.95
CA LEU A 40 -18.90 1.39 1.59
C LEU A 40 -20.04 0.40 1.37
N LEU A 41 -19.86 -0.85 1.78
CA LEU A 41 -20.90 -1.88 1.68
C LEU A 41 -22.12 -1.52 2.52
N ALA A 42 -21.94 -1.02 3.74
CA ALA A 42 -23.03 -0.58 4.59
C ALA A 42 -23.86 0.53 3.94
N LEU A 43 -23.22 1.53 3.33
CA LEU A 43 -23.90 2.58 2.59
C LEU A 43 -24.63 2.03 1.36
N TYR A 44 -24.00 1.17 0.56
CA TYR A 44 -24.60 0.62 -0.66
C TYR A 44 -25.71 -0.43 -0.41
N LEU A 45 -25.67 -1.09 0.74
CA LEU A 45 -26.70 -2.04 1.17
C LEU A 45 -27.75 -1.39 2.08
N ASN A 46 -27.56 -0.12 2.45
CA ASN A 46 -28.36 0.62 3.44
C ASN A 46 -28.50 -0.15 4.76
N ARG A 47 -27.36 -0.60 5.30
CA ARG A 47 -27.27 -1.39 6.54
C ARG A 47 -26.43 -0.67 7.60
N PRO A 48 -26.70 -0.91 8.90
CA PRO A 48 -25.82 -0.44 9.96
C PRO A 48 -24.43 -1.08 9.82
N VAL A 49 -23.43 -0.40 10.36
CA VAL A 49 -22.04 -0.86 10.40
C VAL A 49 -21.46 -0.70 11.79
N THR A 50 -20.65 -1.66 12.21
CA THR A 50 -19.85 -1.59 13.44
C THR A 50 -18.48 -2.21 13.21
N ASP A 51 -17.56 -2.03 14.15
CA ASP A 51 -16.27 -2.73 14.15
C ASP A 51 -16.34 -4.06 14.92
N LEU A 52 -15.37 -4.93 14.69
CA LEU A 52 -15.31 -6.27 15.28
C LEU A 52 -15.38 -6.27 16.82
N ASP A 53 -14.68 -5.35 17.49
CA ASP A 53 -14.65 -5.34 18.96
C ASP A 53 -15.96 -4.77 19.54
N SER A 54 -16.52 -3.74 18.91
CA SER A 54 -17.85 -3.23 19.24
C SER A 54 -18.93 -4.30 19.04
N PHE A 55 -18.89 -5.05 17.93
CA PHE A 55 -19.82 -6.15 17.68
C PHE A 55 -19.75 -7.21 18.79
N ARG A 56 -18.54 -7.62 19.19
CA ARG A 56 -18.33 -8.61 20.26
C ARG A 56 -18.84 -8.14 21.62
N ASN A 57 -18.76 -6.84 21.89
CA ASN A 57 -19.26 -6.24 23.14
C ASN A 57 -20.75 -5.86 23.07
N GLY A 58 -21.40 -6.13 21.95
CA GLY A 58 -22.81 -5.81 21.72
C GLY A 58 -23.13 -4.35 21.47
N HIS A 59 -22.13 -3.58 21.06
CA HIS A 59 -22.27 -2.18 20.70
C HIS A 59 -22.51 -2.04 19.18
N ILE A 60 -23.72 -1.64 18.81
CA ILE A 60 -24.10 -1.34 17.42
C ILE A 60 -24.49 0.13 17.33
N TYR A 61 -23.69 0.93 16.62
CA TYR A 61 -23.92 2.37 16.48
C TYR A 61 -25.23 2.65 15.73
N LYS A 62 -26.12 3.46 16.32
CA LYS A 62 -27.33 3.98 15.65
C LYS A 62 -26.95 5.17 14.76
N SER A 63 -27.41 5.17 13.51
CA SER A 63 -27.25 6.32 12.60
C SER A 63 -27.95 7.56 13.19
N GLY A 64 -27.20 8.65 13.38
CA GLY A 64 -27.74 9.99 13.66
C GLY A 64 -27.86 10.42 15.14
N GLU A 65 -27.75 9.51 16.11
CA GLU A 65 -27.85 9.85 17.55
C GLU A 65 -26.71 9.21 18.35
N ARG A 66 -25.81 10.05 18.89
CA ARG A 66 -24.70 9.62 19.75
C ARG A 66 -25.25 8.92 21.00
N GLY A 67 -24.77 7.71 21.29
CA GLY A 67 -25.02 7.01 22.56
C GLY A 67 -26.25 6.10 22.59
N GLN A 68 -26.92 5.85 21.46
CA GLN A 68 -27.95 4.81 21.38
C GLN A 68 -27.42 3.58 20.65
N PHE A 69 -27.53 2.42 21.29
CA PHE A 69 -27.20 1.11 20.74
C PHE A 69 -28.47 0.43 20.22
N PHE A 70 -28.40 -0.26 19.08
CA PHE A 70 -29.50 -1.13 18.69
C PHE A 70 -29.60 -2.34 19.65
N ASP A 71 -30.82 -2.84 19.83
CA ASP A 71 -31.04 -4.15 20.43
C ASP A 71 -30.43 -5.24 19.51
N MET A 72 -29.35 -5.87 19.96
CA MET A 72 -28.63 -6.91 19.22
C MET A 72 -29.52 -8.07 18.80
N HIS A 73 -30.58 -8.35 19.56
CA HIS A 73 -31.47 -9.49 19.30
C HIS A 73 -32.24 -9.37 17.98
N ARG A 74 -32.28 -8.16 17.38
CA ARG A 74 -32.90 -7.92 16.08
C ARG A 74 -32.01 -8.29 14.89
N PHE A 75 -30.69 -8.41 15.07
CA PHE A 75 -29.79 -8.79 14.00
C PHE A 75 -29.58 -10.29 14.02
N LYS A 76 -29.71 -10.94 12.86
CA LYS A 76 -29.44 -12.37 12.72
C LYS A 76 -28.38 -12.64 11.67
N LYS A 77 -28.44 -11.97 10.52
CA LYS A 77 -27.49 -12.16 9.41
C LYS A 77 -26.40 -11.09 9.44
N ILE A 78 -25.17 -11.51 9.70
CA ILE A 78 -24.03 -10.63 9.91
C ILE A 78 -23.01 -10.84 8.78
N LEU A 79 -22.61 -9.75 8.12
CA LEU A 79 -21.53 -9.80 7.12
C LEU A 79 -20.26 -9.20 7.71
N VAL A 80 -19.27 -10.06 8.00
CA VAL A 80 -17.94 -9.65 8.45
C VAL A 80 -17.07 -9.35 7.23
N VAL A 81 -16.49 -8.14 7.18
CA VAL A 81 -15.79 -7.61 6.01
C VAL A 81 -14.34 -7.28 6.33
N ASP A 82 -13.44 -7.74 5.47
CA ASP A 82 -12.03 -7.31 5.44
C ASP A 82 -11.62 -6.76 4.07
N ASP A 83 -10.49 -6.05 4.00
CA ASP A 83 -9.98 -5.52 2.73
C ASP A 83 -9.38 -6.62 1.86
N SER A 84 -8.64 -7.55 2.46
CA SER A 84 -8.03 -8.64 1.70
C SER A 84 -7.66 -9.88 2.52
N VAL A 85 -7.59 -11.03 1.86
CA VAL A 85 -7.06 -12.28 2.45
C VAL A 85 -5.88 -12.83 1.67
N ALA A 86 -4.71 -12.93 2.31
CA ALA A 86 -3.46 -13.44 1.70
C ALA A 86 -3.06 -14.81 2.26
N THR A 87 -2.80 -14.88 3.58
CA THR A 87 -2.45 -16.13 4.28
C THR A 87 -3.66 -16.76 4.97
N GLY A 88 -4.66 -15.95 5.31
CA GLY A 88 -5.82 -16.35 6.12
C GLY A 88 -5.60 -16.21 7.64
N SER A 89 -4.41 -15.84 8.12
CA SER A 89 -4.13 -15.80 9.55
C SER A 89 -5.02 -14.81 10.32
N ALA A 90 -5.21 -13.59 9.81
CA ALA A 90 -6.09 -12.60 10.43
C ALA A 90 -7.56 -13.06 10.42
N LEU A 91 -8.02 -13.61 9.30
CA LEU A 91 -9.36 -14.16 9.16
C LEU A 91 -9.62 -15.32 10.14
N ASN A 92 -8.66 -16.24 10.29
CA ASN A 92 -8.80 -17.35 11.23
C ASN A 92 -8.86 -16.86 12.68
N LYS A 93 -8.05 -15.86 13.06
CA LYS A 93 -8.15 -15.22 14.38
C LYS A 93 -9.52 -14.58 14.60
N CYS A 94 -10.06 -13.91 13.58
CA CYS A 94 -11.41 -13.35 13.61
C CYS A 94 -12.48 -14.44 13.80
N LYS A 95 -12.38 -15.54 13.04
CA LYS A 95 -13.29 -16.69 13.19
C LYS A 95 -13.26 -17.29 14.60
N GLU A 96 -12.08 -17.43 15.20
CA GLU A 96 -11.94 -17.89 16.59
C GLU A 96 -12.58 -16.92 17.58
N LEU A 97 -12.36 -15.60 17.42
CA LEU A 97 -12.95 -14.58 18.30
C LEU A 97 -14.48 -14.51 18.21
N LEU A 98 -15.06 -14.91 17.09
CA LEU A 98 -16.51 -14.91 16.85
C LEU A 98 -17.17 -16.26 17.10
N LYS A 99 -16.40 -17.30 17.45
CA LYS A 99 -16.91 -18.67 17.64
C LYS A 99 -18.01 -18.75 18.68
N GLU A 100 -17.87 -18.00 19.77
CA GLU A 100 -18.86 -17.94 20.85
C GLU A 100 -20.19 -17.30 20.41
N LEU A 101 -20.18 -16.48 19.35
CA LEU A 101 -21.35 -15.76 18.83
C LEU A 101 -22.06 -16.50 17.68
N GLN A 102 -21.49 -17.58 17.16
CA GLN A 102 -22.08 -18.34 16.04
C GLN A 102 -23.40 -19.04 16.39
N GLY A 103 -23.71 -19.22 17.68
CA GLY A 103 -25.00 -19.76 18.12
C GLY A 103 -26.14 -18.74 18.01
N ASP A 104 -25.81 -17.45 18.09
CA ASP A 104 -26.79 -16.36 18.14
C ASP A 104 -27.02 -15.69 16.78
N PHE A 105 -26.00 -15.75 15.90
CA PHE A 105 -25.92 -15.06 14.63
C PHE A 105 -25.50 -16.00 13.48
N ASP A 106 -26.07 -15.78 12.30
CA ASP A 106 -25.63 -16.33 11.02
C ASP A 106 -24.53 -15.42 10.44
N ILE A 107 -23.27 -15.84 10.58
CA ILE A 107 -22.10 -15.03 10.26
C ILE A 107 -21.49 -15.47 8.93
N SER A 108 -21.51 -14.57 7.95
CA SER A 108 -20.81 -14.71 6.67
C SER A 108 -19.56 -13.84 6.62
N TYR A 109 -18.54 -14.28 5.88
CA TYR A 109 -17.26 -13.59 5.71
C TYR A 109 -17.08 -13.11 4.27
N CYS A 110 -16.69 -11.85 4.13
CA CYS A 110 -16.47 -11.19 2.85
C CYS A 110 -15.12 -10.49 2.83
N VAL A 111 -14.44 -10.57 1.68
CA VAL A 111 -13.27 -9.73 1.41
C VAL A 111 -13.35 -9.05 0.06
N VAL A 112 -12.80 -7.85 -0.07
CA VAL A 112 -12.71 -7.23 -1.40
C VAL A 112 -11.72 -8.02 -2.27
N TYR A 113 -10.51 -8.25 -1.77
CA TYR A 113 -9.43 -8.87 -2.53
C TYR A 113 -8.95 -10.21 -1.93
N ALA A 114 -9.18 -11.31 -2.63
CA ALA A 114 -8.69 -12.63 -2.23
C ALA A 114 -7.42 -13.02 -2.98
N ALA A 115 -6.49 -13.74 -2.33
CA ALA A 115 -5.48 -14.48 -3.08
C ALA A 115 -6.18 -15.62 -3.82
N PRO A 116 -5.83 -15.94 -5.09
CA PRO A 116 -6.53 -16.97 -5.86
C PRO A 116 -6.62 -18.33 -5.15
N GLU A 117 -5.57 -18.71 -4.41
CA GLU A 117 -5.51 -19.97 -3.64
C GLU A 117 -6.26 -19.93 -2.30
N LYS A 118 -6.91 -18.81 -1.96
CA LYS A 118 -7.57 -18.55 -0.66
C LYS A 118 -9.00 -18.07 -0.79
N THR A 119 -9.57 -18.12 -2.00
CA THR A 119 -10.96 -17.74 -2.26
C THR A 119 -11.96 -18.60 -1.50
N ASN A 120 -11.61 -19.86 -1.21
CA ASN A 120 -12.43 -20.80 -0.45
C ASN A 120 -12.43 -20.56 1.08
N LEU A 121 -11.67 -19.59 1.59
CA LEU A 121 -11.67 -19.27 3.03
C LEU A 121 -12.82 -18.36 3.45
N VAL A 122 -13.49 -17.74 2.49
CA VAL A 122 -14.53 -16.73 2.67
C VAL A 122 -15.77 -17.10 1.86
N ASP A 123 -16.93 -16.63 2.29
CA ASP A 123 -18.21 -16.87 1.62
C ASP A 123 -18.34 -15.97 0.37
N TYR A 124 -17.79 -14.76 0.44
CA TYR A 124 -17.86 -13.78 -0.65
C TYR A 124 -16.51 -13.11 -0.92
N TYR A 125 -16.19 -12.90 -2.21
CA TYR A 125 -15.07 -12.07 -2.62
C TYR A 125 -15.31 -11.31 -3.93
N PHE A 126 -14.78 -10.09 -4.01
CA PHE A 126 -14.98 -9.19 -5.16
C PHE A 126 -13.93 -9.36 -6.27
N GLU A 127 -12.67 -9.64 -5.95
CA GLU A 127 -11.65 -9.93 -6.97
C GLU A 127 -10.57 -10.87 -6.44
N ALA A 128 -10.14 -11.80 -7.29
CA ALA A 128 -8.96 -12.62 -7.02
C ALA A 128 -7.70 -11.92 -7.53
N VAL A 129 -6.81 -11.51 -6.63
CA VAL A 129 -5.59 -10.74 -6.94
C VAL A 129 -4.34 -11.56 -6.58
N PRO A 130 -3.53 -11.99 -7.58
CA PRO A 130 -2.31 -12.76 -7.35
C PRO A 130 -1.24 -11.98 -6.58
N LEU A 131 -0.34 -12.71 -5.92
CA LEU A 131 0.85 -12.13 -5.28
C LEU A 131 1.97 -11.85 -6.33
N PRO A 132 2.82 -10.82 -6.13
CA PRO A 132 2.77 -9.82 -5.08
C PRO A 132 1.73 -8.73 -5.39
N ARG A 133 1.00 -8.32 -4.36
CA ARG A 133 -0.03 -7.28 -4.44
C ARG A 133 0.19 -6.19 -3.42
N TYR A 134 -0.25 -4.99 -3.76
CA TYR A 134 -0.04 -3.78 -2.97
C TYR A 134 -1.32 -2.97 -2.97
N PHE A 135 -1.69 -2.44 -1.82
CA PHE A 135 -2.86 -1.60 -1.69
C PHE A 135 -2.45 -0.20 -1.25
N GLN A 136 -3.10 0.82 -1.77
CA GLN A 136 -2.80 2.22 -1.44
C GLN A 136 -2.71 2.45 0.08
N TRP A 137 -3.67 1.93 0.85
CA TRP A 137 -3.75 2.14 2.30
C TRP A 137 -2.70 1.38 3.13
N ASN A 138 -1.94 0.46 2.52
CA ASN A 138 -0.94 -0.32 3.25
C ASN A 138 0.44 -0.40 2.59
N ILE A 139 0.65 0.20 1.42
CA ILE A 139 1.90 0.08 0.68
C ILE A 139 3.12 0.56 1.49
N MET A 140 2.94 1.62 2.29
CA MET A 140 3.99 2.17 3.18
C MET A 140 4.34 1.26 4.37
N ASN A 141 3.55 0.21 4.62
CA ASN A 141 3.81 -0.76 5.67
C ASN A 141 4.31 -2.10 5.13
N HIS A 142 4.39 -2.24 3.80
CA HIS A 142 4.80 -3.48 3.18
C HIS A 142 6.32 -3.67 3.30
N THR A 143 6.78 -4.85 3.75
CA THR A 143 8.22 -5.16 3.87
C THR A 143 8.99 -5.03 2.56
N GLY A 144 8.28 -5.09 1.44
CA GLY A 144 8.79 -4.84 0.10
C GLY A 144 9.43 -3.45 -0.10
N ILE A 145 9.10 -2.44 0.70
CA ILE A 145 9.70 -1.10 0.56
C ILE A 145 11.19 -1.06 0.93
N ARG A 146 11.72 -2.10 1.60
CA ARG A 146 13.17 -2.33 1.75
C ARG A 146 13.89 -2.48 0.41
N LYS A 147 13.14 -2.76 -0.65
CA LYS A 147 13.59 -2.89 -2.04
C LYS A 147 13.03 -1.76 -2.91
N ALA A 148 12.66 -0.63 -2.32
CA ALA A 148 12.12 0.52 -3.03
C ALA A 148 13.04 1.74 -2.89
N CYS A 149 12.94 2.61 -3.88
CA CYS A 149 13.50 3.95 -3.88
C CYS A 149 12.39 4.95 -3.58
N PHE A 150 12.65 5.95 -2.74
CA PHE A 150 11.68 6.98 -2.37
C PHE A 150 12.29 8.35 -2.61
N ASP A 151 11.53 9.27 -3.22
CA ASP A 151 11.81 10.69 -3.04
C ASP A 151 11.46 11.12 -1.60
N ILE A 152 11.93 12.30 -1.20
CA ILE A 152 11.65 12.91 0.10
C ILE A 152 10.56 13.96 -0.04
N ASP A 153 10.76 14.95 -0.91
CA ASP A 153 9.85 16.08 -1.08
C ASP A 153 8.59 15.66 -1.85
N GLY A 154 7.42 16.00 -1.33
CA GLY A 154 6.10 15.54 -1.81
C GLY A 154 5.76 14.06 -1.48
N VAL A 155 6.68 13.30 -0.88
CA VAL A 155 6.47 11.90 -0.48
C VAL A 155 6.54 11.73 1.03
N LEU A 156 7.69 11.99 1.65
CA LEU A 156 7.89 11.88 3.09
C LEU A 156 7.54 13.17 3.82
N CYS A 157 7.68 14.32 3.15
CA CYS A 157 7.25 15.63 3.63
C CYS A 157 6.65 16.44 2.50
N VAL A 158 6.01 17.56 2.83
CA VAL A 158 5.53 18.52 1.82
C VAL A 158 6.67 19.07 0.97
N ASP A 159 6.38 19.51 -0.25
CA ASP A 159 7.33 20.27 -1.08
C ASP A 159 7.59 21.66 -0.51
N PRO A 160 8.79 22.23 -0.72
CA PRO A 160 9.05 23.63 -0.39
C PRO A 160 8.24 24.55 -1.29
N THR A 161 7.73 25.64 -0.71
CA THR A 161 7.21 26.76 -1.51
C THR A 161 8.32 27.44 -2.32
N PRO A 162 7.98 28.17 -3.40
CA PRO A 162 8.97 28.96 -4.14
C PRO A 162 9.78 29.93 -3.26
N GLU A 163 9.15 30.50 -2.23
CA GLU A 163 9.76 31.46 -1.30
C GLU A 163 10.70 30.79 -0.28
N GLU A 164 10.41 29.54 0.09
CA GLU A 164 11.27 28.71 0.95
C GLU A 164 12.45 28.13 0.18
N ASN A 165 12.33 27.90 -1.12
CA ASN A 165 13.39 27.34 -1.97
C ASN A 165 14.38 28.43 -2.43
N ASP A 166 14.95 29.15 -1.47
CA ASP A 166 15.86 30.28 -1.69
C ASP A 166 17.35 29.89 -1.83
N ASP A 167 17.67 28.60 -1.63
CA ASP A 167 19.04 28.08 -1.53
C ASP A 167 19.88 28.74 -0.40
N GLY A 168 19.18 29.25 0.61
CA GLY A 168 19.73 29.97 1.75
C GLY A 168 19.09 29.54 3.07
N GLU A 169 18.89 30.51 3.96
CA GLU A 169 18.44 30.24 5.33
C GLU A 169 16.99 29.73 5.37
N ARG A 170 16.11 30.25 4.51
CA ARG A 170 14.71 29.79 4.50
C ARG A 170 14.63 28.34 4.07
N TYR A 171 15.44 27.94 3.10
CA TYR A 171 15.49 26.55 2.68
C TYR A 171 16.03 25.64 3.79
N ARG A 172 17.08 26.03 4.52
CA ARG A 172 17.55 25.26 5.69
C ARG A 172 16.47 25.10 6.75
N GLN A 173 15.73 26.17 7.05
CA GLN A 173 14.62 26.13 8.01
C GLN A 173 13.50 25.19 7.53
N PHE A 174 13.17 25.22 6.23
CA PHE A 174 12.25 24.28 5.63
C PHE A 174 12.76 22.83 5.80
N LEU A 175 14.01 22.54 5.45
CA LEU A 175 14.55 21.18 5.50
C LEU A 175 14.51 20.58 6.91
N LEU A 176 14.71 21.38 7.96
CA LEU A 176 14.65 20.95 9.36
C LEU A 176 13.23 20.80 9.92
N ASN A 177 12.23 21.45 9.29
CA ASN A 177 10.88 21.60 9.84
C ASN A 177 9.75 21.22 8.89
N ALA A 178 10.06 20.68 7.71
CA ALA A 178 9.10 20.29 6.71
C ALA A 178 8.02 19.38 7.32
N LYS A 179 6.75 19.66 7.02
CA LYS A 179 5.63 18.91 7.59
C LYS A 179 5.64 17.49 7.02
N PRO A 180 5.61 16.44 7.87
CA PRO A 180 5.64 15.07 7.40
C PRO A 180 4.35 14.69 6.65
N LEU A 181 4.49 13.78 5.69
CA LEU A 181 3.42 13.15 4.91
C LEU A 181 3.41 11.63 5.20
N PHE A 182 3.91 10.82 4.27
CA PHE A 182 3.79 9.36 4.33
C PHE A 182 5.02 8.70 4.98
N ILE A 183 5.12 8.76 6.31
CA ILE A 183 6.22 8.12 7.06
C ILE A 183 6.04 6.59 7.13
N PRO A 184 6.91 5.78 6.48
CA PRO A 184 6.74 4.34 6.47
C PRO A 184 7.09 3.69 7.81
N GLY A 185 6.31 2.69 8.22
CA GLY A 185 6.63 1.91 9.43
C GLY A 185 7.77 0.90 9.23
N ALA A 186 8.09 0.55 7.98
CA ALA A 186 9.17 -0.37 7.62
C ALA A 186 10.38 0.40 7.04
N PRO A 187 11.61 -0.13 7.19
CA PRO A 187 12.79 0.50 6.60
C PRO A 187 12.72 0.57 5.07
N ILE A 188 13.00 1.74 4.54
CA ILE A 188 13.10 2.03 3.11
C ILE A 188 14.44 1.50 2.59
N GLY A 189 14.46 1.02 1.34
CA GLY A 189 15.70 0.65 0.67
C GLY A 189 16.62 1.86 0.53
N THR A 190 16.22 2.80 -0.34
CA THR A 190 17.04 3.96 -0.67
C THR A 190 16.19 5.21 -0.79
N LEU A 191 16.63 6.30 -0.16
CA LEU A 191 16.12 7.64 -0.42
C LEU A 191 16.90 8.25 -1.58
N VAL A 192 16.19 8.79 -2.57
CA VAL A 192 16.79 9.42 -3.76
C VAL A 192 16.13 10.77 -3.96
N THR A 193 16.81 11.84 -3.55
CA THR A 193 16.25 13.20 -3.50
C THR A 193 17.03 14.18 -4.37
N SER A 194 16.34 15.20 -4.87
CA SER A 194 16.95 16.35 -5.56
C SER A 194 17.35 17.50 -4.62
N ARG A 195 17.32 17.28 -3.31
CA ARG A 195 18.04 18.12 -2.34
C ARG A 195 19.53 18.06 -2.63
N LEU A 196 20.23 19.19 -2.46
CA LEU A 196 21.67 19.28 -2.72
C LEU A 196 22.47 18.65 -1.59
N GLU A 197 23.60 18.01 -1.91
CA GLU A 197 24.50 17.38 -0.92
C GLU A 197 24.95 18.33 0.21
N LYS A 198 25.08 19.63 -0.08
CA LYS A 198 25.39 20.66 0.94
C LYS A 198 24.35 20.78 2.07
N TYR A 199 23.16 20.19 1.89
CA TYR A 199 22.08 20.15 2.88
C TYR A 199 21.85 18.75 3.48
N ARG A 200 22.82 17.85 3.33
CA ARG A 200 22.78 16.54 3.96
C ARG A 200 22.58 16.62 5.49
N PRO A 201 23.27 17.50 6.23
CA PRO A 201 23.08 17.59 7.69
C PRO A 201 21.63 17.89 8.09
N GLU A 202 20.99 18.87 7.43
CA GLU A 202 19.59 19.22 7.69
C GLU A 202 18.63 18.08 7.31
N THR A 203 18.91 17.45 6.17
CA THR A 203 18.08 16.34 5.66
C THR A 203 18.14 15.14 6.60
N GLU A 204 19.33 14.74 7.04
CA GLU A 204 19.51 13.62 7.97
C GLU A 204 18.96 13.94 9.36
N ALA A 205 19.09 15.18 9.84
CA ALA A 205 18.47 15.62 11.09
C ALA A 205 16.94 15.51 11.05
N TRP A 206 16.31 15.92 9.95
CA TRP A 206 14.86 15.78 9.77
C TRP A 206 14.44 14.31 9.71
N LEU A 207 15.16 13.48 8.94
CA LEU A 207 14.88 12.04 8.82
C LEU A 207 14.95 11.35 10.19
N ALA A 208 15.97 11.69 11.01
CA ALA A 208 16.13 11.16 12.35
C ALA A 208 14.99 11.63 13.30
N LYS A 209 14.66 12.92 13.27
CA LYS A 209 13.56 13.52 14.05
C LYS A 209 12.21 12.85 13.79
N HIS A 210 11.96 12.44 12.54
CA HIS A 210 10.72 11.78 12.13
C HIS A 210 10.82 10.25 12.08
N HIS A 211 11.89 9.68 12.64
CA HIS A 211 12.11 8.23 12.73
C HIS A 211 12.06 7.49 11.39
N VAL A 212 12.44 8.15 10.29
CA VAL A 212 12.51 7.54 8.97
C VAL A 212 13.70 6.57 8.93
N LYS A 213 13.41 5.29 8.70
CA LYS A 213 14.43 4.24 8.60
C LYS A 213 14.75 4.00 7.12
N TYR A 214 16.02 4.10 6.74
CA TYR A 214 16.48 3.88 5.37
C TYR A 214 17.87 3.24 5.36
N ASN A 215 18.24 2.53 4.28
CA ASN A 215 19.58 1.93 4.17
C ASN A 215 20.60 2.87 3.49
N LYS A 216 20.16 3.68 2.53
CA LYS A 216 21.02 4.57 1.73
C LYS A 216 20.31 5.89 1.43
N LEU A 217 21.02 7.01 1.51
CA LEU A 217 20.55 8.34 1.11
C LEU A 217 21.42 8.88 -0.04
N VAL A 218 20.79 9.04 -1.19
CA VAL A 218 21.39 9.56 -2.43
C VAL A 218 20.84 10.96 -2.68
N MET A 219 21.72 11.96 -2.64
CA MET A 219 21.37 13.36 -2.86
C MET A 219 22.10 13.91 -4.09
N LEU A 220 21.61 15.03 -4.61
CA LEU A 220 22.12 15.62 -5.83
C LEU A 220 23.39 16.43 -5.54
N ASP A 221 24.51 16.01 -6.11
CA ASP A 221 25.80 16.67 -5.93
C ASP A 221 26.01 17.79 -6.98
N LEU A 222 25.41 18.95 -6.71
CA LEU A 222 25.58 20.18 -7.48
C LEU A 222 25.82 21.35 -6.50
N PRO A 223 26.56 22.40 -6.90
CA PRO A 223 27.00 23.45 -5.97
C PRO A 223 25.84 24.31 -5.43
N ASP A 224 24.85 24.59 -6.28
CA ASP A 224 23.78 25.54 -5.96
C ASP A 224 22.49 25.26 -6.74
N MET A 225 21.44 25.99 -6.34
CA MET A 225 20.14 25.91 -6.99
C MET A 225 20.19 26.33 -8.46
N ALA A 226 21.04 27.27 -8.86
CA ALA A 226 21.14 27.71 -10.25
C ALA A 226 21.70 26.59 -11.13
N ALA A 227 22.72 25.87 -10.66
CA ALA A 227 23.27 24.68 -11.30
C ALA A 227 22.24 23.56 -11.37
N ARG A 228 21.48 23.31 -10.29
CA ARG A 228 20.37 22.35 -10.27
C ARG A 228 19.31 22.67 -11.34
N ARG A 229 18.86 23.92 -11.40
CA ARG A 229 17.86 24.38 -12.39
C ARG A 229 18.39 24.25 -13.83
N ARG A 230 19.64 24.61 -14.08
CA ARG A 230 20.28 24.44 -15.40
C ARG A 230 20.40 22.98 -15.81
N ALA A 231 20.73 22.10 -14.87
CA ALA A 231 20.88 20.67 -15.15
C ALA A 231 19.54 19.99 -15.46
N ASN A 232 18.44 20.46 -14.85
CA ASN A 232 17.07 19.95 -15.02
C ASN A 232 16.99 18.40 -15.01
N CYS A 233 17.78 17.78 -14.12
CA CYS A 233 18.06 16.35 -14.17
C CYS A 233 17.32 15.54 -13.09
N HIS A 234 16.25 16.08 -12.51
CA HIS A 234 15.54 15.48 -11.38
C HIS A 234 15.16 14.01 -11.63
N ALA A 235 14.41 13.75 -12.70
CA ALA A 235 13.95 12.42 -13.06
C ALA A 235 15.11 11.52 -13.54
N SER A 236 16.03 12.03 -14.35
CA SER A 236 17.15 11.22 -14.88
C SER A 236 18.15 10.82 -13.80
N PHE A 237 18.42 11.70 -12.82
CA PHE A 237 19.21 11.40 -11.62
C PHE A 237 18.54 10.31 -10.78
N LYS A 238 17.25 10.46 -10.46
CA LYS A 238 16.46 9.48 -9.71
C LYS A 238 16.42 8.13 -10.43
N ALA A 239 16.21 8.15 -11.75
CA ALA A 239 16.17 6.97 -12.60
C ALA A 239 17.52 6.24 -12.63
N LYS A 240 18.65 6.96 -12.63
CA LYS A 240 20.00 6.36 -12.60
C LYS A 240 20.21 5.50 -11.35
N GLU A 241 19.90 6.02 -10.17
CA GLU A 241 20.00 5.25 -8.93
C GLU A 241 18.98 4.09 -8.94
N PHE A 242 17.73 4.34 -9.36
CA PHE A 242 16.72 3.28 -9.41
C PHE A 242 17.06 2.15 -10.39
N ALA A 243 17.73 2.47 -11.50
CA ALA A 243 18.22 1.49 -12.48
C ALA A 243 19.48 0.75 -12.01
N SER A 244 20.27 1.32 -11.09
CA SER A 244 21.56 0.78 -10.66
C SER A 244 21.51 -0.64 -10.08
N SER A 245 20.35 -1.06 -9.57
CA SER A 245 20.16 -2.38 -8.99
C SER A 245 18.90 -3.06 -9.51
N MET A 246 19.02 -4.32 -9.96
CA MET A 246 17.85 -5.15 -10.26
C MET A 246 17.04 -5.52 -9.01
N ASN A 247 17.55 -5.26 -7.81
CA ASN A 247 16.82 -5.52 -6.56
C ASN A 247 15.83 -4.42 -6.24
N TYR A 248 15.98 -3.21 -6.78
CA TYR A 248 14.98 -2.17 -6.63
C TYR A 248 13.76 -2.49 -7.49
N MET A 249 12.60 -2.60 -6.84
CA MET A 249 11.34 -3.11 -7.43
C MET A 249 10.26 -2.04 -7.60
N LEU A 250 10.42 -0.90 -6.93
CA LEU A 250 9.46 0.21 -6.90
C LEU A 250 10.21 1.53 -6.69
N PHE A 251 9.80 2.57 -7.39
CA PHE A 251 10.11 3.95 -7.01
C PHE A 251 8.84 4.64 -6.50
N VAL A 252 8.95 5.51 -5.50
CA VAL A 252 7.85 6.35 -5.03
C VAL A 252 8.23 7.80 -5.28
N GLU A 253 7.45 8.45 -6.14
CA GLU A 253 7.67 9.80 -6.65
C GLU A 253 6.41 10.62 -6.41
N SER A 254 6.54 11.92 -6.13
CA SER A 254 5.39 12.79 -5.92
C SER A 254 4.89 13.40 -7.21
N ASN A 255 5.79 13.80 -8.11
CA ASN A 255 5.42 14.49 -9.34
C ASN A 255 5.07 13.51 -10.48
N LEU A 256 3.87 13.63 -11.06
CA LEU A 256 3.43 12.74 -12.15
C LEU A 256 4.38 12.72 -13.36
N SER A 257 4.87 13.87 -13.82
CA SER A 257 5.76 13.95 -14.97
C SER A 257 7.09 13.25 -14.70
N GLN A 258 7.69 13.47 -13.52
CA GLN A 258 8.90 12.75 -13.11
C GLN A 258 8.64 11.25 -12.96
N ALA A 259 7.48 10.84 -12.42
CA ALA A 259 7.14 9.44 -12.25
C ALA A 259 7.06 8.71 -13.60
N ILE A 260 6.45 9.36 -14.61
CA ILE A 260 6.38 8.85 -15.99
C ILE A 260 7.78 8.76 -16.60
N GLU A 261 8.61 9.79 -16.45
CA GLU A 261 9.96 9.80 -16.99
C GLU A 261 10.86 8.72 -16.34
N ILE A 262 10.81 8.58 -15.01
CA ILE A 262 11.52 7.51 -14.29
C ILE A 262 11.04 6.14 -14.75
N ASN A 263 9.73 5.93 -14.92
CA ASN A 263 9.20 4.67 -15.48
C ASN A 263 9.73 4.44 -16.90
N HIS A 264 9.75 5.47 -17.73
CA HIS A 264 10.23 5.38 -19.10
C HIS A 264 11.71 5.00 -19.17
N LEU A 265 12.56 5.64 -18.35
CA LEU A 265 14.00 5.41 -18.33
C LEU A 265 14.36 4.05 -17.73
N THR A 266 13.67 3.63 -16.67
CA THR A 266 14.03 2.41 -15.92
C THR A 266 13.26 1.17 -16.36
N LYS A 267 12.12 1.34 -17.03
CA LYS A 267 11.16 0.27 -17.38
C LYS A 267 10.62 -0.48 -16.15
N LYS A 268 10.70 0.14 -14.97
CA LYS A 268 10.27 -0.38 -13.67
C LYS A 268 9.09 0.43 -13.11
N PRO A 269 8.25 -0.15 -12.23
CA PRO A 269 7.09 0.54 -11.70
C PRO A 269 7.45 1.75 -10.84
N VAL A 270 6.64 2.79 -10.95
CA VAL A 270 6.73 4.01 -10.14
C VAL A 270 5.35 4.30 -9.55
N LEU A 271 5.25 4.41 -8.22
CA LEU A 271 4.04 4.90 -7.57
C LEU A 271 4.12 6.43 -7.52
N CYS A 272 3.13 7.10 -8.08
CA CYS A 272 2.95 8.54 -7.99
C CYS A 272 2.08 8.88 -6.77
N THR A 273 2.57 9.63 -5.79
CA THR A 273 1.78 10.00 -4.59
C THR A 273 0.80 11.15 -4.83
N GLU A 274 0.99 11.96 -5.87
CA GLU A 274 0.03 13.03 -6.26
C GLU A 274 -1.37 12.45 -6.58
N ASN A 275 -1.42 11.30 -7.26
CA ASN A 275 -2.69 10.67 -7.66
C ASN A 275 -2.83 9.21 -7.19
N PHE A 276 -1.87 8.69 -6.44
CA PHE A 276 -1.79 7.30 -6.00
C PHE A 276 -1.96 6.29 -7.12
N ARG A 277 -1.51 6.61 -8.33
CA ARG A 277 -1.46 5.68 -9.46
C ARG A 277 -0.09 5.05 -9.59
N MET A 278 -0.10 3.77 -9.97
CA MET A 278 1.12 3.06 -10.31
C MET A 278 1.36 3.16 -11.82
N ILE A 279 2.48 3.77 -12.19
CA ILE A 279 2.89 3.99 -13.56
C ILE A 279 3.62 2.75 -14.08
N TYR A 280 3.20 2.31 -15.28
CA TYR A 280 3.62 1.04 -15.86
C TYR A 280 3.87 1.10 -17.37
N ASP A 281 3.66 2.23 -18.04
CA ASP A 281 3.44 2.26 -19.50
C ASP A 281 4.61 1.72 -20.32
N SER A 282 5.82 1.69 -19.75
CA SER A 282 7.02 1.15 -20.38
C SER A 282 7.48 -0.22 -19.82
N LYS A 283 6.59 -1.15 -19.42
CA LYS A 283 7.00 -2.41 -18.74
C LYS A 283 8.06 -3.21 -19.51
N SER A 284 9.16 -3.57 -18.81
CA SER A 284 10.13 -4.57 -19.30
C SER A 284 9.61 -6.02 -19.10
N LEU A 285 9.82 -6.88 -20.11
CA LEU A 285 9.57 -8.34 -20.04
C LEU A 285 10.27 -9.03 -18.85
N LEU A 286 11.47 -8.56 -18.48
CA LEU A 286 12.25 -9.09 -17.35
C LEU A 286 11.61 -8.78 -16.00
N TYR A 287 10.92 -7.64 -15.88
CA TYR A 287 10.19 -7.28 -14.67
C TYR A 287 8.99 -8.21 -14.45
N ASN A 288 8.29 -8.60 -15.52
CA ASN A 288 7.16 -9.53 -15.43
C ASN A 288 7.59 -10.91 -14.90
N LEU A 289 8.78 -11.38 -15.31
CA LEU A 289 9.37 -12.64 -14.86
C LEU A 289 9.75 -12.62 -13.38
N LYS A 290 10.44 -11.57 -12.91
CA LYS A 290 10.83 -11.46 -11.48
C LYS A 290 9.66 -11.12 -10.56
N SER A 291 8.70 -10.31 -11.02
CA SER A 291 7.52 -9.97 -10.22
C SER A 291 6.48 -11.09 -10.17
N GLY A 292 6.72 -12.21 -10.86
CA GLY A 292 5.80 -13.36 -10.89
C GLY A 292 4.51 -13.08 -11.67
N GLN A 293 4.49 -12.02 -12.50
CA GLN A 293 3.34 -11.70 -13.36
C GLN A 293 3.30 -12.55 -14.62
N SER A 294 4.44 -13.08 -15.10
CA SER A 294 4.45 -14.03 -16.21
C SER A 294 4.53 -15.49 -15.71
N LEU A 295 3.52 -16.26 -16.13
CA LEU A 295 3.45 -17.72 -16.10
C LEU A 295 3.75 -18.36 -14.73
N PRO A 296 2.74 -18.49 -13.85
CA PRO A 296 2.85 -19.22 -12.58
C PRO A 296 3.50 -20.61 -12.74
N ARG A 297 3.22 -21.28 -13.85
CA ARG A 297 3.81 -22.57 -14.23
C ARG A 297 5.32 -22.52 -14.47
N VAL A 298 5.84 -21.45 -15.08
CA VAL A 298 7.28 -21.29 -15.32
C VAL A 298 8.01 -20.98 -14.01
N ARG A 299 7.42 -20.15 -13.14
CA ARG A 299 8.00 -19.90 -11.80
C ARG A 299 8.08 -21.19 -10.98
N ASN A 300 6.99 -21.97 -10.95
CA ASN A 300 6.97 -23.24 -10.21
C ASN A 300 7.97 -24.24 -10.82
N PHE A 301 8.02 -24.36 -12.14
CA PHE A 301 9.00 -25.19 -12.84
C PHE A 301 10.46 -24.79 -12.54
N LEU A 302 10.78 -23.49 -12.53
CA LEU A 302 12.12 -23.01 -12.19
C LEU A 302 12.46 -23.22 -10.70
N LEU A 303 11.47 -23.13 -9.81
CA LEU A 303 11.65 -23.46 -8.39
C LEU A 303 11.88 -24.96 -8.19
N ASP A 304 11.17 -25.80 -8.93
CA ASP A 304 11.33 -27.26 -8.92
C ASP A 304 12.71 -27.65 -9.45
N ILE A 305 13.17 -27.06 -10.56
CA ILE A 305 14.53 -27.24 -11.06
C ILE A 305 15.57 -26.79 -10.03
N ARG A 306 15.39 -25.62 -9.40
CA ARG A 306 16.33 -25.13 -8.38
C ARG A 306 16.40 -26.08 -7.18
N ASN A 307 15.25 -26.57 -6.72
CA ASN A 307 15.17 -27.50 -5.59
C ASN A 307 15.76 -28.87 -5.96
N TYR A 308 15.57 -29.33 -7.20
CA TYR A 308 16.21 -30.52 -7.74
C TYR A 308 17.74 -30.37 -7.79
N ILE A 309 18.25 -29.25 -8.30
CA ILE A 309 19.69 -28.97 -8.35
C ILE A 309 20.29 -28.88 -6.94
N ARG A 310 19.60 -28.26 -5.98
CA ARG A 310 20.04 -28.23 -4.57
C ARG A 310 20.13 -29.61 -3.95
N ARG A 311 19.14 -30.48 -4.21
CA ARG A 311 19.17 -31.89 -3.78
C ARG A 311 20.31 -32.68 -4.42
N MET A 312 20.63 -32.40 -5.68
CA MET A 312 21.71 -33.07 -6.41
C MET A 312 23.12 -32.56 -6.06
N THR A 313 23.24 -31.33 -5.54
CA THR A 313 24.55 -30.69 -5.26
C THR A 313 24.94 -30.67 -3.78
N GLY A 314 24.10 -31.24 -2.90
CA GLY A 314 24.43 -31.43 -1.48
C GLY A 314 24.68 -30.15 -0.69
N LYS A 315 24.27 -28.99 -1.22
CA LYS A 315 24.36 -27.70 -0.51
C LYS A 315 22.98 -27.34 0.03
N GLU A 316 22.79 -27.55 1.32
CA GLU A 316 21.66 -27.02 2.10
C GLU A 316 21.59 -25.48 2.00
#